data_AF-W2UE46-F1
#
_entry.id   AF-W2UE46-F1
#
_cell.length_a   1.000
_cell.length_b   1.000
_cell.length_c   1.000
_cell.angle_alpha   90.00
_cell.angle_beta   90.00
_cell.angle_gamma   90.00
#
_symmetry.space_group_name_H-M   'P 1'
#
loop_
_entity.id
_entity.type
_entity.pdbx_description
1 polymer ?
#
loop_
_entity_poly.entity_id
_entity_poly.type
_entity_poly.pdbx_seq_one_letter_code
_entity_poly.pdbx_strand_id
1 'polypeptide(L)'
;MGINIKNITRLITGAALILLGTAAIAAPVEISYQGAGTSTSLNTMTNGSVNAGLSAITVDGTNSLALNTSNSTMAGTWSATANSYTDIQNGAGKYNRGRNGAEKYAKAGYLFSLLDNSESLSDTAAKFNALVNYVIWDIMGSVPELKDKREKTLVKDLKKRADRNKRFDWSTTMEVYSANDRGITREFFAVLPPIATPIPSALFLFGSMALGLFGIVTRKRAAST
;
A
#
# COMPACT_ATOMS: atom_id res chain seq x y z
N MET A 1 2.34 -56.58 58.92
CA MET A 1 3.20 -55.51 58.37
C MET A 1 3.04 -55.49 56.86
N GLY A 2 2.84 -54.31 56.26
CA GLY A 2 3.02 -54.09 54.82
C GLY A 2 1.88 -53.33 54.12
N ILE A 3 1.91 -51.99 54.19
CA ILE A 3 1.25 -51.11 53.21
C ILE A 3 2.29 -50.78 52.14
N ASN A 4 1.94 -50.84 50.85
CA ASN A 4 2.27 -49.77 49.91
C ASN A 4 1.49 -49.86 48.58
N ILE A 5 0.58 -48.92 48.35
CA ILE A 5 0.05 -48.61 47.02
C ILE A 5 0.31 -47.12 46.80
N LYS A 6 1.45 -46.80 46.19
CA LYS A 6 1.67 -45.54 45.50
C LYS A 6 2.51 -45.84 44.27
N ASN A 7 1.87 -45.72 43.09
CA ASN A 7 2.33 -44.90 41.96
C ASN A 7 1.58 -45.33 40.69
N ILE A 8 0.48 -44.62 40.41
CA ILE A 8 -0.13 -44.56 39.08
C ILE A 8 0.56 -43.40 38.36
N THR A 9 1.27 -43.68 37.28
CA THR A 9 1.72 -42.64 36.35
C THR A 9 1.38 -43.09 34.93
N ARG A 10 0.35 -42.45 34.36
CA ARG A 10 -0.09 -42.62 32.98
C ARG A 10 0.89 -41.89 32.05
N LEU A 11 1.44 -42.60 31.08
CA LEU A 11 2.09 -42.02 29.91
C LEU A 11 1.01 -41.79 28.83
N ILE A 12 0.71 -40.53 28.53
CA ILE A 12 0.00 -40.13 27.31
C ILE A 12 1.03 -39.41 26.45
N THR A 13 1.59 -40.11 25.47
CA THR A 13 2.50 -39.52 24.48
C THR A 13 1.63 -39.00 23.33
N GLY A 14 1.25 -37.73 23.40
CA GLY A 14 0.55 -37.03 22.31
C GLY A 14 1.52 -36.71 21.18
N ALA A 15 1.21 -37.18 19.97
CA ALA A 15 1.92 -36.80 18.76
C ALA A 15 1.63 -35.32 18.43
N ALA A 16 2.64 -34.46 18.56
CA ALA A 16 2.57 -33.08 18.12
C ALA A 16 2.69 -33.03 16.59
N LEU A 17 1.58 -32.71 15.92
CA LEU A 17 1.56 -32.39 14.50
C LEU A 17 2.20 -31.00 14.33
N ILE A 18 3.47 -30.97 13.92
CA ILE A 18 4.16 -29.72 13.58
C ILE A 18 3.59 -29.24 12.25
N LEU A 19 2.63 -28.31 12.29
CA LEU A 19 2.29 -27.49 11.12
C LEU A 19 3.49 -26.59 10.82
N LEU A 20 4.31 -27.00 9.87
CA LEU A 20 5.28 -26.12 9.22
C LEU A 20 4.47 -25.12 8.38
N GLY A 21 4.08 -24.00 8.99
CA GLY A 21 3.55 -22.86 8.26
C GLY A 21 4.64 -22.32 7.35
N THR A 22 4.56 -22.59 6.05
CA THR A 22 5.37 -21.86 5.07
C THR A 22 4.91 -20.41 5.12
N ALA A 23 5.73 -19.53 5.67
CA ALA A 23 5.53 -18.09 5.53
C ALA A 23 5.46 -17.80 4.03
N ALA A 24 4.28 -17.38 3.55
CA ALA A 24 4.15 -16.88 2.20
C ALA A 24 5.00 -15.60 2.14
N ILE A 25 6.17 -15.69 1.53
CA ILE A 25 6.99 -14.50 1.24
C ILE A 25 6.20 -13.75 0.18
N ALA A 26 5.66 -12.59 0.53
CA ALA A 26 4.96 -11.73 -0.42
C ALA A 26 5.87 -11.47 -1.61
N ALA A 27 5.38 -11.77 -2.82
CA ALA A 27 6.13 -11.49 -4.04
C ALA A 27 6.36 -9.98 -4.13
N PRO A 28 7.57 -9.54 -4.51
CA PRO A 28 7.81 -8.13 -4.71
C PRO A 28 6.94 -7.60 -5.86
N VAL A 29 6.40 -6.41 -5.68
CA VAL A 29 5.65 -5.66 -6.70
C VAL A 29 6.59 -4.67 -7.40
N GLU A 30 6.33 -4.40 -8.67
CA GLU A 30 7.00 -3.35 -9.43
C GLU A 30 6.23 -2.04 -9.27
N ILE A 31 6.92 -0.99 -8.82
CA ILE A 31 6.37 0.35 -8.72
C ILE A 31 7.08 1.25 -9.72
N SER A 32 6.31 2.01 -10.51
CA SER A 32 6.85 3.01 -11.43
C SER A 32 6.23 4.38 -11.19
N TYR A 33 7.07 5.40 -11.12
CA TYR A 33 6.65 6.79 -11.00
C TYR A 33 6.15 7.34 -12.34
N GLN A 34 4.91 7.83 -12.36
CA GLN A 34 4.27 8.38 -13.56
C GLN A 34 4.26 9.91 -13.59
N GLY A 35 4.32 10.57 -12.43
CA GLY A 35 4.34 12.02 -12.37
C GLY A 35 3.96 12.58 -11.02
N ALA A 36 3.91 13.91 -10.94
CA ALA A 36 3.65 14.63 -9.69
C ALA A 36 2.24 14.38 -9.11
N GLY A 37 1.29 13.87 -9.90
CA GLY A 37 -0.08 13.67 -9.46
C GLY A 37 -0.68 14.96 -8.92
N THR A 38 -1.15 14.92 -7.66
CA THR A 38 -1.67 16.09 -6.94
C THR A 38 -0.66 16.72 -5.99
N SER A 39 0.62 16.33 -6.10
CA SER A 39 1.70 16.91 -5.31
C SER A 39 1.93 18.37 -5.68
N THR A 40 2.23 19.19 -4.68
CA THR A 40 2.52 20.61 -4.85
C THR A 40 3.73 21.02 -4.03
N SER A 41 4.25 22.21 -4.35
CA SER A 41 5.46 22.76 -3.77
C SER A 41 5.19 23.46 -2.43
N LEU A 42 6.00 23.14 -1.43
CA LEU A 42 6.04 23.80 -0.13
C LEU A 42 7.32 24.62 -0.02
N ASN A 43 7.19 25.92 0.24
CA ASN A 43 8.32 26.82 0.40
C ASN A 43 9.05 26.55 1.73
N THR A 44 10.37 26.41 1.65
CA THR A 44 11.24 26.16 2.80
C THR A 44 12.16 27.36 3.05
N MET A 45 12.71 27.47 4.26
CA MET A 45 13.61 28.57 4.61
C MET A 45 14.95 28.49 3.88
N THR A 46 15.52 27.30 3.72
CA THR A 46 16.92 27.14 3.27
C THR A 46 17.04 26.55 1.86
N ASN A 47 16.10 25.70 1.44
CA ASN A 47 16.26 24.87 0.24
C ASN A 47 15.32 25.29 -0.90
N GLY A 48 14.80 26.52 -0.86
CA GLY A 48 13.80 27.01 -1.81
C GLY A 48 12.44 26.35 -1.57
N SER A 49 12.24 25.15 -2.09
CA SER A 49 10.98 24.42 -1.94
C SER A 49 11.13 22.90 -2.00
N VAL A 50 10.12 22.18 -1.49
CA VAL A 50 10.02 20.71 -1.58
C VAL A 50 8.64 20.30 -2.08
N ASN A 51 8.57 19.29 -2.94
CA ASN A 51 7.30 18.76 -3.46
C ASN A 51 6.74 17.71 -2.51
N ALA A 52 5.49 17.90 -2.10
CA ALA A 52 4.79 17.02 -1.17
C ALA A 52 3.34 16.77 -1.66
N GLY A 53 2.78 15.61 -1.31
CA GLY A 53 1.44 15.20 -1.68
C GLY A 53 1.44 13.81 -2.33
N LEU A 54 0.35 13.49 -3.02
CA LEU A 54 0.19 12.21 -3.72
C LEU A 54 0.78 12.33 -5.13
N SER A 55 1.76 11.49 -5.42
CA SER A 55 2.34 11.28 -6.74
C SER A 55 1.58 10.19 -7.49
N ALA A 56 1.51 10.32 -8.81
CA ALA A 56 0.97 9.28 -9.67
C ALA A 56 2.01 8.16 -9.83
N ILE A 57 1.60 6.93 -9.56
CA ILE A 57 2.42 5.74 -9.70
C ILE A 57 1.64 4.62 -10.42
N THR A 58 2.35 3.60 -10.87
CA THR A 58 1.76 2.30 -11.19
C THR A 58 2.30 1.26 -10.22
N VAL A 59 1.45 0.35 -9.77
CA VAL A 59 1.84 -0.88 -9.05
C VAL A 59 1.49 -2.05 -9.95
N ASP A 60 2.49 -2.82 -10.37
CA ASP A 60 2.36 -3.91 -11.37
C ASP A 60 1.54 -3.48 -12.60
N GLY A 61 1.81 -2.27 -13.09
CA GLY A 61 1.11 -1.68 -14.26
C GLY A 61 -0.28 -1.11 -13.98
N THR A 62 -0.79 -1.21 -12.75
CA THR A 62 -2.09 -0.62 -12.34
C THR A 62 -1.90 0.76 -11.76
N ASN A 63 -2.64 1.76 -12.25
CA ASN A 63 -2.56 3.13 -11.77
C ASN A 63 -2.94 3.24 -10.28
N SER A 64 -2.19 4.04 -9.54
CA SER A 64 -2.45 4.37 -8.14
C SER A 64 -1.87 5.74 -7.78
N LEU A 65 -2.17 6.19 -6.57
CA LEU A 65 -1.64 7.39 -5.96
C LEU A 65 -0.86 7.03 -4.70
N ALA A 66 0.34 7.58 -4.55
CA ALA A 66 1.17 7.32 -3.38
C ALA A 66 1.96 8.56 -2.95
N LEU A 67 2.24 8.65 -1.66
CA LEU A 67 3.17 9.63 -1.10
C LEU A 67 4.45 8.95 -0.61
N ASN A 68 5.56 9.68 -0.68
CA ASN A 68 6.82 9.27 -0.08
C ASN A 68 6.78 9.53 1.43
N THR A 69 7.38 8.66 2.23
CA THR A 69 7.54 8.87 3.68
C THR A 69 8.74 9.76 4.03
N SER A 70 9.47 10.25 3.03
CA SER A 70 10.60 11.17 3.16
C SER A 70 10.53 12.27 2.11
N ASN A 71 11.23 13.37 2.34
CA ASN A 71 11.34 14.50 1.40
C ASN A 71 12.28 14.22 0.21
N SER A 72 12.44 12.95 -0.18
CA SER A 72 13.25 12.52 -1.33
C SER A 72 12.40 12.34 -2.58
N THR A 73 13.03 12.34 -3.75
CA THR A 73 12.33 12.17 -5.03
C THR A 73 11.83 10.73 -5.22
N MET A 74 10.60 10.57 -5.70
CA MET A 74 9.99 9.27 -6.03
C MET A 74 10.38 8.74 -7.42
N ALA A 75 11.32 9.36 -8.13
CA ALA A 75 11.56 9.06 -9.55
C ALA A 75 12.05 7.62 -9.81
N GLY A 76 11.70 7.12 -11.00
CA GLY A 76 12.15 5.85 -11.57
C GLY A 76 11.16 4.70 -11.41
N THR A 77 11.66 3.49 -11.68
CA THR A 77 10.97 2.22 -11.40
C THR A 77 11.77 1.45 -10.36
N TRP A 78 11.09 0.81 -9.42
CA TRP A 78 11.72 0.04 -8.35
C TRP A 78 10.86 -1.14 -7.91
N SER A 79 11.50 -2.11 -7.29
CA SER A 79 10.83 -3.26 -6.68
C SER A 79 10.57 -3.00 -5.20
N ALA A 80 9.36 -3.30 -4.72
CA ALA A 80 8.95 -3.10 -3.34
C ALA A 80 8.21 -4.32 -2.78
N THR A 81 8.28 -4.49 -1.46
CA THR A 81 7.40 -5.40 -0.73
C THR A 81 6.15 -4.64 -0.33
N ALA A 82 4.98 -5.20 -0.65
CA ALA A 82 3.70 -4.75 -0.15
C ALA A 82 3.52 -5.23 1.31
N ASN A 83 3.28 -4.31 2.24
CA ASN A 83 3.09 -4.62 3.65
C ASN A 83 1.68 -4.19 4.05
N SER A 84 0.89 -5.16 4.51
CA SER A 84 -0.40 -4.93 5.12
C SER A 84 -0.26 -4.32 6.51
N TYR A 85 -1.39 -3.88 7.08
CA TYR A 85 -1.46 -3.50 8.50
C TYR A 85 -0.86 -4.56 9.42
N THR A 86 -1.22 -5.83 9.19
CA THR A 86 -0.73 -6.96 9.99
C THR A 86 0.77 -7.14 9.88
N ASP A 87 1.34 -7.00 8.68
CA ASP A 87 2.79 -7.12 8.47
C ASP A 87 3.53 -6.03 9.24
N ILE A 88 3.02 -4.80 9.22
CA ILE A 88 3.55 -3.71 10.02
C ILE A 88 3.35 -3.98 11.52
N GLN A 89 2.23 -4.51 11.99
CA GLN A 89 2.11 -4.89 13.42
C GLN A 89 3.13 -5.96 13.82
N ASN A 90 3.54 -6.81 12.86
CA ASN A 90 4.54 -7.86 13.04
C ASN A 90 6.00 -7.40 12.83
N GLY A 91 6.24 -6.11 12.63
CA GLY A 91 7.59 -5.55 12.56
C GLY A 91 8.10 -5.24 11.14
N ALA A 92 7.29 -5.43 10.10
CA ALA A 92 7.66 -5.05 8.74
C ALA A 92 7.72 -3.51 8.57
N GLY A 93 8.32 -3.07 7.46
CA GLY A 93 8.45 -1.65 7.11
C GLY A 93 9.66 -0.94 7.70
N LYS A 94 10.13 0.09 6.99
CA LYS A 94 11.36 0.84 7.24
C LYS A 94 11.40 1.52 8.61
N TYR A 95 10.29 2.14 9.03
CA TYR A 95 10.24 2.94 10.26
C TYR A 95 9.79 2.15 11.49
N ASN A 96 9.70 0.83 11.37
CA ASN A 96 9.22 -0.02 12.46
C ASN A 96 10.31 -0.42 13.47
N ARG A 97 11.45 0.25 13.41
CA ARG A 97 12.57 -0.01 14.32
C ARG A 97 12.33 0.69 15.66
N GLY A 98 12.31 -0.09 16.74
CA GLY A 98 12.21 0.40 18.12
C GLY A 98 10.79 0.44 18.67
N ARG A 99 10.67 0.86 19.94
CA ARG A 99 9.44 0.73 20.74
C ARG A 99 8.19 1.44 20.17
N ASN A 100 8.39 2.45 19.32
CA ASN A 100 7.31 3.32 18.81
C ASN A 100 7.10 3.17 17.30
N GLY A 101 7.64 2.10 16.68
CA GLY A 101 7.52 1.87 15.23
C GLY A 101 6.07 1.82 14.75
N ALA A 102 5.28 0.89 15.30
CA ALA A 102 3.85 0.78 15.02
C ALA A 102 3.06 2.07 15.31
N GLU A 103 3.44 2.82 16.36
CA GLU A 103 2.83 4.12 16.66
C GLU A 103 3.06 5.14 15.53
N LYS A 104 4.24 5.15 14.89
CA LYS A 104 4.50 6.04 13.74
C LYS A 104 3.56 5.74 12.58
N TYR A 105 3.36 4.46 12.24
CA TYR A 105 2.43 4.08 11.17
C TYR A 105 0.99 4.37 11.53
N ALA A 106 0.57 4.17 12.78
CA ALA A 106 -0.77 4.55 13.23
C ALA A 106 -1.03 6.06 13.04
N LYS A 107 -0.09 6.90 13.48
CA LYS A 107 -0.16 8.35 13.28
C LYS A 107 -0.21 8.75 11.81
N ALA A 108 0.65 8.14 10.98
CA ALA A 108 0.70 8.43 9.57
C ALA A 108 -0.54 7.93 8.83
N GLY A 109 -1.07 6.76 9.18
CA GLY A 109 -2.33 6.23 8.64
C GLY A 109 -3.52 7.13 8.99
N TYR A 110 -3.56 7.67 10.21
CA TYR A 110 -4.56 8.69 10.55
C TYR A 110 -4.41 9.95 9.69
N LEU A 111 -3.18 10.42 9.45
CA LEU A 111 -2.96 11.58 8.59
C LEU A 111 -3.32 11.29 7.13
N PHE A 112 -2.98 10.10 6.65
CA PHE A 112 -3.30 9.64 5.29
C PHE A 112 -4.81 9.59 5.06
N SER A 113 -5.60 9.20 6.06
CA SER A 113 -7.08 9.19 5.94
C SER A 113 -7.70 10.59 5.78
N LEU A 114 -6.94 11.65 6.03
CA LEU A 114 -7.39 13.04 5.82
C LEU A 114 -7.15 13.53 4.37
N LEU A 115 -6.41 12.77 3.57
CA LEU A 115 -6.06 13.18 2.21
C LEU A 115 -7.27 13.10 1.29
N ASP A 116 -7.38 14.08 0.40
CA ASP A 116 -8.26 13.97 -0.76
C ASP A 116 -7.53 13.19 -1.86
N ASN A 117 -8.05 12.03 -2.21
CA ASN A 117 -7.46 11.10 -3.17
C ASN A 117 -7.98 11.30 -4.60
N SER A 118 -8.72 12.39 -4.86
CA SER A 118 -9.20 12.73 -6.19
C SER A 118 -8.02 13.02 -7.14
N GLU A 119 -8.14 12.60 -8.40
CA GLU A 119 -7.09 12.82 -9.42
C GLU A 119 -6.85 14.30 -9.74
N SER A 120 -7.83 15.16 -9.45
CA SER A 120 -7.77 16.60 -9.62
C SER A 120 -8.21 17.30 -8.34
N LEU A 121 -7.39 18.24 -7.86
CA LEU A 121 -7.63 19.00 -6.64
C LEU A 121 -7.61 20.49 -6.91
N SER A 122 -8.35 21.26 -6.10
CA SER A 122 -8.12 22.70 -6.00
C SER A 122 -6.74 22.98 -5.39
N ASP A 123 -6.18 24.15 -5.63
CA ASP A 123 -4.91 24.58 -5.02
C ASP A 123 -4.93 24.48 -3.49
N THR A 124 -6.08 24.76 -2.87
CA THR A 124 -6.26 24.67 -1.42
C THR A 124 -6.20 23.23 -0.94
N ALA A 125 -6.87 22.31 -1.63
CA ALA A 125 -6.86 20.89 -1.30
C ALA A 125 -5.47 20.25 -1.56
N ALA A 126 -4.83 20.58 -2.69
CA ALA A 126 -3.47 20.15 -2.98
C ALA A 126 -2.49 20.64 -1.92
N LYS A 127 -2.61 21.90 -1.50
CA LYS A 127 -1.78 22.48 -0.42
C LYS A 127 -2.02 21.79 0.92
N PHE A 128 -3.27 21.47 1.25
CA PHE A 128 -3.60 20.71 2.46
C PHE A 128 -2.97 19.32 2.43
N ASN A 129 -3.13 18.57 1.33
CA ASN A 129 -2.50 17.25 1.14
C ASN A 129 -0.97 17.32 1.27
N ALA A 130 -0.34 18.35 0.69
CA ALA A 130 1.10 18.56 0.81
C ALA A 130 1.53 18.78 2.28
N LEU A 131 0.78 19.56 3.05
CA LEU A 131 1.07 19.79 4.47
C LEU A 131 0.82 18.55 5.34
N VAL A 132 -0.18 17.73 5.00
CA VAL A 132 -0.39 16.42 5.63
C VAL A 132 0.81 15.51 5.38
N ASN A 133 1.25 15.40 4.12
CA ASN A 133 2.44 14.63 3.75
C ASN A 133 3.71 15.14 4.45
N TYR A 134 3.87 16.46 4.58
CA TYR A 134 4.95 17.06 5.35
C TYR A 134 4.96 16.60 6.81
N VAL A 135 3.79 16.52 7.47
CA VAL A 135 3.71 16.03 8.86
C VAL A 135 4.03 14.53 8.94
N ILE A 136 3.68 13.75 7.92
CA ILE A 136 4.08 12.34 7.83
C ILE A 136 5.60 12.24 7.80
N TRP A 137 6.30 13.05 7.02
CA TRP A 137 7.78 13.08 7.01
C TRP A 137 8.36 13.42 8.37
N ASP A 138 7.79 14.39 9.09
CA ASP A 138 8.23 14.81 10.43
C ASP A 138 8.03 13.70 11.49
N ILE A 139 7.00 12.87 11.33
CA ILE A 139 6.78 11.70 12.20
C ILE A 139 7.75 10.57 11.86
N MET A 140 8.01 10.35 10.58
CA MET A 140 8.82 9.24 10.10
C MET A 140 10.31 9.51 10.29
N GLY A 141 10.76 10.74 10.06
CA GLY A 141 12.17 11.14 10.14
C GLY A 141 12.34 12.64 10.37
N SER A 142 12.75 13.36 9.33
CA SER A 142 13.09 14.78 9.41
C SER A 142 12.47 15.55 8.25
N VAL A 143 12.30 16.86 8.47
CA VAL A 143 11.69 17.78 7.52
C VAL A 143 12.47 19.09 7.41
N PRO A 144 12.49 19.73 6.23
CA PRO A 144 13.03 21.07 6.09
C PRO A 144 12.10 22.09 6.72
N GLU A 145 12.63 23.16 7.30
CA GLU A 145 11.78 24.18 7.93
C GLU A 145 10.95 24.94 6.89
N LEU A 146 9.61 24.98 7.08
CA LEU A 146 8.70 25.74 6.24
C LEU A 146 8.95 27.25 6.36
N LYS A 147 8.67 28.01 5.29
CA LYS A 147 8.81 29.48 5.30
C LYS A 147 7.61 30.18 5.95
N ASP A 148 6.39 29.70 5.69
CA ASP A 148 5.15 30.36 6.07
C ASP A 148 4.71 30.04 7.52
N LYS A 149 4.33 31.08 8.29
CA LYS A 149 3.93 30.93 9.71
C LYS A 149 2.56 30.26 9.90
N ARG A 150 1.62 30.45 8.97
CA ARG A 150 0.30 29.81 9.00
C ARG A 150 0.45 28.32 8.70
N GLU A 151 1.26 27.96 7.72
CA GLU A 151 1.61 26.57 7.42
C GLU A 151 2.25 25.90 8.64
N LYS A 152 3.23 26.55 9.29
CA LYS A 152 3.83 26.08 10.55
C LYS A 152 2.81 25.84 11.67
N THR A 153 1.74 26.63 11.72
CA THR A 153 0.70 26.49 12.74
C THR A 153 -0.20 25.30 12.43
N LEU A 154 -0.57 25.13 11.16
CA LEU A 154 -1.38 24.01 10.70
C LEU A 154 -0.66 22.66 10.88
N VAL A 155 0.62 22.56 10.50
CA VAL A 155 1.40 21.31 10.68
C VAL A 155 1.54 20.93 12.15
N LYS A 156 1.64 21.91 13.05
CA LYS A 156 1.64 21.67 14.51
C LYS A 156 0.29 21.13 14.99
N ASP A 157 -0.83 21.63 14.48
CA ASP A 157 -2.16 21.11 14.81
C ASP A 157 -2.37 19.69 14.28
N LEU A 158 -2.00 19.44 13.02
CA LEU A 158 -2.02 18.11 12.40
C LEU A 158 -1.19 17.10 13.21
N LYS A 159 0.03 17.48 13.61
CA LYS A 159 0.88 16.64 14.47
C LYS A 159 0.23 16.33 15.81
N LYS A 160 -0.40 17.32 16.45
CA LYS A 160 -1.17 17.10 17.69
C LYS A 160 -2.35 16.15 17.49
N ARG A 161 -3.07 16.25 16.36
CA ARG A 161 -4.16 15.32 16.02
C ARG A 161 -3.62 13.90 15.82
N ALA A 162 -2.51 13.75 15.11
CA ALA A 162 -1.85 12.47 14.94
C ALA A 162 -1.39 11.88 16.29
N ASP A 163 -0.80 12.69 17.17
CA ASP A 163 -0.40 12.28 18.53
C ASP A 163 -1.57 11.83 19.42
N ARG A 164 -2.81 12.22 19.11
CA ARG A 164 -4.01 11.67 19.78
C ARG A 164 -4.48 10.34 19.19
N ASN A 165 -4.02 10.00 17.98
CA ASN A 165 -4.42 8.82 17.20
C ASN A 165 -3.29 7.79 17.05
N LYS A 166 -2.53 7.55 18.12
CA LYS A 166 -1.36 6.64 18.17
C LYS A 166 -1.66 5.15 17.96
N ARG A 167 -2.95 4.79 17.94
CA ARG A 167 -3.45 3.42 17.79
C ARG A 167 -4.48 3.31 16.66
N PHE A 168 -4.48 4.27 15.75
CA PHE A 168 -5.37 4.25 14.59
C PHE A 168 -5.12 3.01 13.74
N ASP A 169 -6.20 2.29 13.45
CA ASP A 169 -6.18 1.15 12.53
C ASP A 169 -6.36 1.67 11.10
N TRP A 170 -5.30 1.58 10.32
CA TRP A 170 -5.25 2.06 8.93
C TRP A 170 -5.38 0.92 7.91
N SER A 171 -5.76 -0.29 8.33
CA SER A 171 -5.94 -1.46 7.47
C SER A 171 -6.87 -1.24 6.27
N THR A 172 -7.77 -0.26 6.37
CA THR A 172 -8.72 0.14 5.31
C THR A 172 -8.43 1.50 4.70
N THR A 173 -7.27 2.08 5.00
CA THR A 173 -6.90 3.44 4.59
C THR A 173 -5.76 3.45 3.57
N MET A 174 -4.71 2.67 3.78
CA MET A 174 -3.50 2.72 2.95
C MET A 174 -2.77 1.39 2.89
N GLU A 175 -1.94 1.24 1.86
CA GLU A 175 -0.96 0.16 1.74
C GLU A 175 0.47 0.71 1.87
N VAL A 176 1.37 -0.06 2.49
CA VAL A 176 2.76 0.35 2.72
C VAL A 176 3.70 -0.41 1.79
N TYR A 177 4.36 0.29 0.89
CA TYR A 177 5.37 -0.29 0.01
C TYR A 177 6.77 0.05 0.49
N SER A 178 7.55 -0.97 0.87
CA SER A 178 8.94 -0.80 1.30
C SER A 178 9.88 -1.34 0.21
N ALA A 179 10.73 -0.48 -0.34
CA ALA A 179 11.69 -0.84 -1.37
C ALA A 179 13.12 -0.84 -0.82
N ASN A 180 13.93 -1.80 -1.26
CA ASN A 180 15.38 -1.78 -1.03
C ASN A 180 16.10 -1.54 -2.36
N ASP A 181 16.22 -0.27 -2.74
CA ASP A 181 16.87 0.12 -3.98
C ASP A 181 18.35 0.37 -3.74
N ARG A 182 19.20 -0.61 -4.10
CA ARG A 182 20.67 -0.49 -4.07
C ARG A 182 21.22 0.02 -2.72
N GLY A 183 20.62 -0.42 -1.61
CA GLY A 183 21.00 -0.04 -0.24
C GLY A 183 20.27 1.18 0.33
N ILE A 184 19.44 1.86 -0.47
CA ILE A 184 18.54 2.92 0.00
C ILE A 184 17.17 2.31 0.25
N THR A 185 16.79 2.21 1.52
CA THR A 185 15.42 1.81 1.87
C THR A 185 14.48 2.99 1.60
N ARG A 186 13.58 2.85 0.62
CA ARG A 186 12.48 3.79 0.37
C ARG A 186 11.19 3.21 0.92
N GLU A 187 10.27 4.07 1.34
CA GLU A 187 8.95 3.62 1.74
C GLU A 187 7.90 4.61 1.28
N PHE A 188 6.75 4.09 0.87
CA PHE A 188 5.67 4.86 0.28
C PHE A 188 4.35 4.37 0.86
N PHE A 189 3.40 5.30 1.01
CA PHE A 189 2.03 4.99 1.38
C PHE A 189 1.15 5.23 0.16
N ALA A 190 0.44 4.19 -0.26
CA ALA A 190 -0.44 4.23 -1.41
C ALA A 190 -1.90 4.12 -1.01
N VAL A 191 -2.76 4.70 -1.84
CA VAL A 191 -4.20 4.48 -1.75
C VAL A 191 -4.47 3.00 -2.02
N LEU A 192 -5.37 2.41 -1.24
CA LEU A 192 -5.75 1.02 -1.45
C LEU A 192 -6.27 0.83 -2.88
N PRO A 193 -5.87 -0.26 -3.56
CA PRO A 193 -6.43 -0.58 -4.87
C PRO A 193 -7.95 -0.69 -4.74
N PRO A 194 -8.72 -0.23 -5.74
CA PRO A 194 -10.16 -0.43 -5.75
C PRO A 194 -10.44 -1.92 -5.58
N ILE A 195 -11.35 -2.27 -4.66
CA ILE A 195 -11.77 -3.66 -4.47
C ILE A 195 -12.29 -4.12 -5.83
N ALA A 196 -11.60 -5.09 -6.43
CA ALA A 196 -12.04 -5.69 -7.68
C ALA A 196 -13.45 -6.24 -7.44
N THR A 197 -14.47 -5.54 -7.92
CA THR A 197 -15.80 -6.13 -8.00
C THR A 197 -15.66 -7.28 -8.99
N PRO A 198 -15.99 -8.53 -8.61
CA PRO A 198 -15.93 -9.62 -9.57
C PRO A 198 -16.84 -9.26 -10.73
N ILE A 199 -16.27 -9.08 -11.92
CA ILE A 199 -17.04 -8.99 -13.16
C ILE A 199 -17.82 -10.29 -13.22
N PRO A 200 -19.16 -10.29 -13.18
CA PRO A 200 -19.91 -11.53 -13.27
C PRO A 200 -19.59 -12.16 -14.63
N SER A 201 -18.85 -13.26 -14.63
CA SER A 201 -18.51 -14.05 -15.82
C SER A 201 -19.72 -14.70 -16.52
N ALA A 202 -20.94 -14.20 -16.28
CA ALA A 202 -22.21 -14.77 -16.70
C ALA A 202 -22.72 -14.27 -18.07
N LEU A 203 -22.02 -13.37 -18.75
CA LEU A 203 -22.49 -12.79 -20.03
C LEU A 203 -21.88 -13.41 -21.30
N PHE A 204 -21.02 -14.44 -21.20
CA PHE A 204 -20.40 -15.06 -22.38
C PHE A 204 -20.65 -16.57 -22.54
N LEU A 205 -21.82 -17.08 -22.10
CA LEU A 205 -22.19 -18.49 -22.27
C LEU A 205 -23.62 -18.73 -22.80
N PHE A 206 -24.20 -17.80 -23.56
CA PHE A 206 -25.42 -18.05 -24.34
C PHE A 206 -25.32 -17.57 -25.80
N GLY A 207 -24.14 -17.74 -26.39
CA GLY A 207 -23.90 -17.55 -27.81
C GLY A 207 -23.63 -18.86 -28.55
N SER A 208 -24.12 -20.00 -28.04
CA SER A 208 -24.05 -21.27 -28.77
C SER A 208 -24.99 -21.22 -29.98
N MET A 209 -24.46 -20.70 -31.09
CA MET A 209 -24.59 -21.24 -32.44
C MET A 209 -25.97 -21.85 -32.78
N ALA A 210 -27.00 -21.02 -32.81
CA ALA A 210 -28.16 -21.26 -33.66
C ALA A 210 -27.78 -20.91 -35.11
N LEU A 211 -26.94 -21.74 -35.74
CA LEU A 211 -26.67 -21.71 -37.18
C LEU A 211 -26.83 -23.12 -37.74
N GLY A 212 -28.07 -23.61 -37.71
CA GLY A 212 -28.50 -24.70 -38.57
C GLY A 212 -28.50 -24.20 -40.02
N LEU A 213 -27.52 -24.65 -40.79
CA LEU A 213 -27.35 -24.38 -42.21
C LEU A 213 -28.63 -24.71 -43.01
N PHE A 214 -29.29 -23.69 -43.54
CA PHE A 214 -30.07 -23.81 -44.77
C PHE A 214 -29.19 -23.41 -45.97
N GLY A 215 -28.89 -24.39 -46.83
CA GLY A 215 -29.03 -24.21 -48.28
C GLY A 215 -27.83 -23.78 -49.14
N ILE A 216 -27.43 -24.74 -49.99
CA ILE A 216 -27.28 -24.64 -51.46
C ILE A 216 -25.86 -24.38 -52.06
N VAL A 217 -25.32 -25.52 -52.57
CA VAL A 217 -24.73 -25.80 -53.91
C VAL A 217 -23.51 -25.02 -54.40
N THR A 218 -22.45 -25.75 -54.81
CA THR A 218 -21.81 -25.57 -56.13
C THR A 218 -21.10 -26.83 -56.65
N ARG A 219 -21.15 -26.92 -57.98
CA ARG A 219 -20.80 -27.97 -58.95
C ARG A 219 -19.30 -28.01 -59.28
N LYS A 220 -18.76 -29.16 -59.73
CA LYS A 220 -17.65 -29.36 -60.72
C LYS A 220 -17.27 -30.84 -60.76
N ARG A 221 -16.74 -31.47 -61.82
CA ARG A 221 -16.57 -31.23 -63.27
C ARG A 221 -16.08 -32.58 -63.83
N ALA A 222 -16.42 -32.91 -65.06
CA ALA A 222 -15.79 -34.02 -65.79
C ALA A 222 -14.35 -33.66 -66.21
N ALA A 223 -13.42 -34.64 -66.16
CA ALA A 223 -12.30 -34.81 -67.09
C ALA A 223 -11.64 -36.21 -66.94
N SER A 224 -11.61 -36.92 -68.07
CA SER A 224 -10.79 -38.05 -68.58
C SER A 224 -9.69 -38.72 -67.72
N THR A 225 -9.70 -40.06 -67.70
CA THR A 225 -8.85 -40.92 -68.56
C THR A 225 -9.58 -42.22 -68.85
#